data_AF-I7K0Q7-F1
#
_entry.id   AF-I7K0Q7-F1
#
_cell.length_a   1.000
_cell.length_b   1.000
_cell.length_c   1.000
_cell.angle_alpha   90.00
_cell.angle_beta   90.00
_cell.angle_gamma   90.00
#
_symmetry.space_group_name_H-M   'P 1'
#
loop_
_entity.id
_entity.type
_entity.pdbx_description
1 polymer ?
#
loop_
_entity_poly.entity_id
_entity_poly.type
_entity_poly.pdbx_seq_one_letter_code
_entity_poly.pdbx_strand_id
1 'polypeptide(L)'
;MEIAVDEKSFEKIVDGIMAKRGYVPEEQIVGKTINVQEFAKKYCKPHGQAWVKRNILYVFKPDWVSNIHPGRGGKMTIFEYPAAIWMNEHRKEIDWDAK
;
A
#
# COMPACT_ATOMS: atom_id res chain seq x y z
N MET A 1 11.98 39.65 -17.66
CA MET A 1 12.61 39.45 -16.35
C MET A 1 12.82 37.95 -16.23
N GLU A 2 13.98 37.46 -16.65
CA GLU A 2 14.34 36.05 -16.49
C GLU A 2 14.79 35.87 -15.04
N ILE A 3 13.98 35.15 -14.26
CA ILE A 3 14.38 34.79 -12.90
C ILE A 3 15.40 33.67 -13.08
N ALA A 4 16.69 33.98 -12.88
CA ALA A 4 17.74 32.98 -12.79
C ALA A 4 17.53 32.20 -11.48
N VAL A 5 16.68 31.18 -11.54
CA VAL A 5 16.50 30.22 -10.46
C VAL A 5 17.62 29.20 -10.63
N ASP A 6 18.48 29.04 -9.62
CA ASP A 6 19.47 27.97 -9.63
C ASP A 6 18.76 26.61 -9.53
N GLU A 7 19.34 25.60 -10.18
CA GLU A 7 18.74 24.26 -10.34
C GLU A 7 18.30 23.66 -8.99
N LYS A 8 19.08 23.86 -7.91
CA LYS A 8 18.75 23.35 -6.56
C LYS A 8 17.55 24.06 -5.95
N SER A 9 17.38 25.36 -6.20
CA SER A 9 16.19 26.09 -5.77
C SER A 9 14.95 25.61 -6.51
N PHE A 10 15.08 25.24 -7.79
CA PHE A 10 13.99 24.67 -8.58
C PHE A 10 13.57 23.29 -8.06
N GLU A 11 14.53 22.40 -7.80
CA GLU A 11 14.28 21.07 -7.20
C GLU A 11 13.50 21.17 -5.89
N LYS A 12 13.90 22.07 -4.98
CA LYS A 12 13.19 22.28 -3.70
C LYS A 12 11.75 22.74 -3.88
N ILE A 13 11.49 23.59 -4.88
CA ILE A 13 10.13 24.06 -5.18
C ILE A 13 9.29 22.89 -5.69
N VAL A 14 9.85 22.08 -6.60
CA VAL A 14 9.18 20.88 -7.14
C VAL A 14 8.87 19.91 -6.01
N ASP A 15 9.84 19.56 -5.17
CA ASP A 15 9.66 18.67 -4.02
C ASP A 15 8.56 19.18 -3.08
N GLY A 16 8.54 20.48 -2.80
CA GLY A 16 7.52 21.11 -1.97
C GLY A 16 6.12 21.01 -2.56
N ILE A 17 5.97 21.14 -3.89
CA ILE A 17 4.69 21.00 -4.59
C ILE A 17 4.25 19.53 -4.60
N MET A 18 5.19 18.62 -4.89
CA MET A 18 4.95 17.18 -4.92
C MET A 18 4.46 16.68 -3.56
N ALA A 19 5.15 17.03 -2.47
CA ALA A 19 4.76 16.67 -1.12
C ALA A 19 3.37 17.22 -0.74
N LYS A 20 3.06 18.48 -1.08
CA LYS A 20 1.73 19.08 -0.85
C LYS A 20 0.61 18.34 -1.57
N ARG A 21 0.91 17.72 -2.71
CA ARG A 21 -0.05 16.92 -3.50
C ARG A 21 -0.07 15.44 -3.09
N GLY A 22 0.71 15.06 -2.08
CA GLY A 22 0.75 13.69 -1.55
C GLY A 22 1.68 12.75 -2.32
N TYR A 23 2.53 13.27 -3.20
CA TYR A 23 3.59 12.48 -3.83
C TYR A 23 4.73 12.29 -2.84
N VAL A 24 5.20 11.05 -2.75
CA VAL A 24 6.37 10.64 -1.97
C VAL A 24 7.36 9.97 -2.91
N PRO A 25 8.67 10.18 -2.73
CA PRO A 25 9.69 9.46 -3.49
C PRO A 25 9.45 7.95 -3.42
N GLU A 26 9.63 7.25 -4.54
CA GLU A 26 9.40 5.80 -4.63
C GLU A 26 10.16 5.01 -3.55
N GLU A 27 11.38 5.44 -3.26
CA GLU A 27 12.27 4.92 -2.21
C GLU A 27 11.67 4.99 -0.80
N GLN A 28 10.78 5.96 -0.52
CA GLN A 28 10.09 6.08 0.78
C GLN A 28 8.86 5.17 0.89
N ILE A 29 8.36 4.65 -0.24
CA ILE A 29 7.22 3.73 -0.26
C ILE A 29 7.72 2.29 -0.06
N VAL A 30 8.91 1.98 -0.57
CA VAL A 30 9.60 0.70 -0.36
C VAL A 30 9.99 0.54 1.12
N GLY A 31 9.49 -0.51 1.76
CA GLY A 31 9.73 -0.80 3.18
C GLY A 31 8.64 -0.33 4.14
N LYS A 32 7.63 0.42 3.65
CA LYS A 32 6.46 0.75 4.47
C LYS A 32 5.60 -0.48 4.72
N THR A 33 5.34 -0.75 5.99
CA THR A 33 4.49 -1.86 6.41
C THR A 33 3.20 -1.37 7.04
N ILE A 34 2.11 -2.08 6.77
CA ILE A 34 0.78 -1.82 7.34
C ILE A 34 0.21 -3.10 7.94
N ASN A 35 -0.81 -2.94 8.79
CA ASN A 35 -1.58 -4.08 9.30
C ASN A 35 -2.79 -4.40 8.40
N VAL A 36 -3.45 -5.54 8.65
CA VAL A 36 -4.60 -6.01 7.85
C VAL A 36 -5.78 -5.03 7.92
N GLN A 37 -5.97 -4.32 9.03
CA GLN A 37 -7.04 -3.32 9.16
C GLN A 37 -6.83 -2.14 8.23
N GLU A 38 -5.60 -1.63 8.19
CA GLU A 38 -5.20 -0.52 7.33
C GLU A 38 -5.29 -0.93 5.86
N PHE A 39 -4.83 -2.14 5.53
CA PHE A 39 -4.95 -2.71 4.19
C PHE A 39 -6.41 -2.80 3.75
N ALA A 40 -7.29 -3.38 4.58
CA ALA A 40 -8.72 -3.49 4.27
C ALA A 40 -9.35 -2.11 4.03
N LYS A 41 -9.02 -1.12 4.87
CA LYS A 41 -9.54 0.25 4.76
C LYS A 41 -9.06 0.96 3.48
N LYS A 42 -7.85 0.69 3.01
CA LYS A 42 -7.28 1.33 1.82
C LYS A 42 -7.70 0.67 0.52
N TYR A 43 -7.60 -0.66 0.45
CA TYR A 43 -7.68 -1.40 -0.81
C TYR A 43 -8.96 -2.22 -0.96
N CYS A 44 -9.67 -2.50 0.14
CA CYS A 44 -10.77 -3.48 0.12
C CYS A 44 -12.10 -2.96 0.68
N LYS A 45 -12.36 -1.65 0.66
CA LYS A 45 -13.68 -1.13 1.09
C LYS A 45 -14.82 -1.74 0.24
N PRO A 46 -15.97 -2.10 0.84
CA PRO A 46 -16.37 -1.89 2.25
C PRO A 46 -15.95 -3.01 3.23
N HIS A 47 -15.13 -3.98 2.79
CA HIS A 47 -14.82 -5.19 3.53
C HIS A 47 -13.87 -4.98 4.71
N GLY A 48 -14.04 -5.81 5.74
CA GLY A 48 -13.22 -5.82 6.95
C GLY A 48 -12.09 -6.85 6.93
N GLN A 49 -11.32 -6.91 8.02
CA GLN A 49 -10.14 -7.78 8.14
C GLN A 49 -10.44 -9.26 7.92
N ALA A 50 -11.57 -9.77 8.42
CA ALA A 50 -11.93 -11.17 8.30
C ALA A 50 -12.16 -11.59 6.84
N TRP A 51 -12.82 -10.71 6.07
CA TRP A 51 -13.06 -10.91 4.65
C TRP A 51 -11.76 -10.88 3.86
N VAL A 52 -10.88 -9.92 4.12
CA VAL A 52 -9.55 -9.83 3.49
C VAL A 52 -8.74 -11.10 3.73
N LYS A 53 -8.72 -11.60 4.98
CA LYS A 53 -8.02 -12.85 5.30
C LYS A 53 -8.58 -14.02 4.50
N ARG A 54 -9.91 -14.18 4.49
CA ARG A 54 -10.58 -15.32 3.83
C ARG A 54 -10.44 -15.28 2.32
N ASN A 55 -10.68 -14.13 1.70
CA ASN A 55 -10.85 -14.02 0.25
C ASN A 55 -9.59 -13.55 -0.48
N ILE A 56 -8.62 -12.96 0.23
CA ILE A 56 -7.36 -12.51 -0.35
C ILE A 56 -6.20 -13.32 0.24
N LEU A 57 -5.91 -13.16 1.53
CA LEU A 57 -4.64 -13.66 2.08
C LEU A 57 -4.54 -15.19 2.10
N TYR A 58 -5.61 -15.89 2.49
CA TYR A 58 -5.59 -17.35 2.58
C TYR A 58 -5.77 -18.06 1.24
N VAL A 59 -6.46 -17.40 0.29
CA VAL A 59 -6.70 -17.92 -1.06
C VAL A 59 -5.46 -17.75 -1.92
N PHE A 60 -4.96 -16.53 -2.04
CA PHE A 60 -3.87 -16.21 -2.95
C PHE A 60 -2.47 -16.42 -2.33
N LYS A 61 -2.38 -16.54 -1.00
CA LYS A 61 -1.13 -16.76 -0.25
C LYS A 61 0.01 -15.85 -0.73
N PRO A 62 -0.19 -14.53 -0.73
CA PRO A 62 0.75 -13.58 -1.30
C PRO A 62 2.10 -13.57 -0.58
N ASP A 63 3.17 -13.32 -1.33
CA ASP A 63 4.54 -13.16 -0.82
C ASP A 63 4.78 -11.82 -0.11
N TRP A 64 3.93 -10.82 -0.36
CA TRP A 64 3.94 -9.50 0.28
C TRP A 64 3.33 -9.46 1.69
N VAL A 65 3.00 -10.61 2.28
CA VAL A 65 2.55 -10.72 3.67
C VAL A 65 3.49 -11.61 4.46
N SER A 66 4.03 -11.08 5.57
CA SER A 66 4.74 -11.90 6.54
C SER A 66 3.76 -12.51 7.55
N ASN A 67 3.99 -13.78 7.88
CA ASN A 67 3.26 -14.50 8.90
C ASN A 67 1.73 -14.49 8.68
N ILE A 68 1.28 -15.01 7.54
CA ILE A 68 -0.15 -15.10 7.15
C ILE A 68 -1.00 -15.86 8.19
N HIS A 69 -0.40 -16.78 8.94
CA HIS A 69 -1.07 -17.49 10.04
C HIS A 69 -0.36 -17.19 11.37
N PRO A 70 -0.55 -16.00 11.94
CA PRO A 70 0.08 -15.67 13.21
C PRO A 70 -0.48 -16.57 14.31
N GLY A 71 0.40 -17.27 15.02
CA GLY A 71 0.06 -17.96 16.26
C GLY A 71 -0.35 -16.99 17.36
N ARG A 72 -0.60 -17.50 18.57
CA ARG A 72 -0.97 -16.67 19.72
C ARG A 72 0.12 -15.63 20.02
N GLY A 73 -0.22 -14.34 19.93
CA GLY A 73 0.71 -13.22 20.10
C GLY A 73 1.54 -12.86 18.85
N GLY A 74 1.41 -13.61 17.76
CA GLY A 74 2.05 -13.31 16.48
C GLY A 74 1.42 -12.09 15.81
N LYS A 75 2.26 -11.28 15.17
CA LYS A 75 1.81 -10.18 14.32
C LYS A 75 1.94 -10.58 12.85
N MET A 76 0.94 -10.20 12.06
CA MET A 76 0.97 -10.25 10.61
C MET A 76 1.34 -8.87 10.09
N THR A 77 2.23 -8.81 9.11
CA THR A 77 2.69 -7.56 8.53
C THR A 77 2.51 -7.59 7.01
N ILE A 78 1.94 -6.52 6.45
CA ILE A 78 1.74 -6.36 5.01
C ILE A 78 2.74 -5.34 4.50
N PHE A 79 3.49 -5.67 3.46
CA PHE A 79 4.35 -4.71 2.76
C PHE A 79 3.50 -3.91 1.77
N GLU A 80 3.31 -2.60 2.04
CA GLU A 80 2.26 -1.82 1.38
C GLU A 80 2.48 -1.68 -0.13
N TYR A 81 3.72 -1.39 -0.57
CA TYR A 81 4.04 -1.22 -1.99
C TYR A 81 3.71 -2.46 -2.85
N PRO A 82 4.28 -3.64 -2.58
CA PRO A 82 3.97 -4.82 -3.38
C PRO A 82 2.51 -5.26 -3.24
N ALA A 83 1.88 -5.04 -2.08
CA ALA A 83 0.45 -5.31 -1.90
C ALA A 83 -0.43 -4.40 -2.79
N ALA A 84 -0.05 -3.13 -2.96
CA ALA A 84 -0.78 -2.19 -3.82
C ALA A 84 -0.69 -2.57 -5.30
N ILE A 85 0.50 -2.97 -5.77
CA ILE A 85 0.71 -3.47 -7.14
C ILE A 85 -0.16 -4.70 -7.37
N TRP A 86 -0.07 -5.70 -6.48
CA TRP A 86 -0.83 -6.92 -6.57
C TRP A 86 -2.35 -6.67 -6.60
N MET A 87 -2.85 -5.76 -5.74
CA MET A 87 -4.26 -5.40 -5.72
C MET A 87 -4.75 -4.77 -7.02
N ASN A 88 -3.88 -4.05 -7.75
CA ASN A 88 -4.23 -3.47 -9.04
C ASN A 88 -4.29 -4.54 -10.14
N GLU A 89 -3.33 -5.47 -10.15
CA GLU A 89 -3.21 -6.54 -11.13
C GLU A 89 -4.33 -7.58 -10.97
N HIS A 90 -4.60 -8.01 -9.74
CA HIS A 90 -5.53 -9.11 -9.44
C HIS A 90 -6.93 -8.64 -9.08
N ARG A 91 -7.24 -7.34 -9.22
CA ARG A 91 -8.52 -6.75 -8.77
C ARG A 91 -9.75 -7.48 -9.30
N LYS A 92 -9.68 -8.01 -10.52
CA LYS A 92 -10.78 -8.68 -11.21
C LYS A 92 -10.93 -10.16 -10.84
N GLU A 93 -9.90 -10.75 -10.25
CA GLU A 93 -9.88 -12.16 -9.82
C GLU A 93 -10.51 -12.35 -8.44
N ILE A 94 -10.59 -11.27 -7.67
CA ILE A 94 -11.18 -11.25 -6.34
C ILE A 94 -12.71 -11.27 -6.46
N ASP A 95 -13.34 -12.26 -5.83
CA ASP A 95 -14.79 -12.28 -5.63
C ASP A 95 -15.17 -11.25 -4.55
N TRP A 96 -15.48 -10.03 -4.99
CA TRP A 96 -15.86 -8.92 -4.12
C TRP A 96 -17.21 -9.12 -3.42
N ASP A 97 -18.07 -9.99 -3.94
CA ASP A 97 -19.43 -10.20 -3.40
C ASP A 97 -19.51 -11.39 -2.43
N ALA A 98 -18.37 -12.05 -2.15
CA ALA A 98 -18.27 -13.14 -1.19
C ALA A 98 -18.75 -12.73 0.21
N LYS A 99 -19.67 -13.51 0.79
CA LYS A 99 -20.29 -13.28 2.11
C LYS A 99 -19.73 -14.20 3.20
#